data_AF-A0A285N5C9-F1
#
_entry.id   AF-A0A285N5C9-F1
#
_cell.length_a   1.000
_cell.length_b   1.000
_cell.length_c   1.000
_cell.angle_alpha   90.00
_cell.angle_beta   90.00
_cell.angle_gamma   90.00
#
_symmetry.space_group_name_H-M   'P 1'
#
loop_
_entity.id
_entity.type
_entity.pdbx_description
1 polymer ?
#
loop_
_entity_poly.entity_id
_entity_poly.type
_entity_poly.pdbx_seq_one_letter_code
_entity_poly.pdbx_strand_id
1 'polypeptide(L)'
;MSGEIKIKQAEAQKGIQEMSAAVQALKKEIGETMDGNHGIKMSDAYNEIKAEYEAVLNQFIALFQDNITATEAAVQELVELDQALGNQISLQ
;
A
#
# COMPACT_ATOMS: atom_id res chain seq x y z
N MET A 1 -27.76 4.58 16.42
CA MET A 1 -26.96 4.94 15.23
C MET A 1 -26.43 3.64 14.67
N SER A 2 -26.89 3.24 13.48
CA SER A 2 -26.37 2.05 12.79
C SER A 2 -24.91 2.32 12.44
N GLY A 3 -23.99 1.44 12.88
CA GLY A 3 -22.57 1.51 12.56
C GLY A 3 -22.26 1.02 11.15
N GLU A 4 -23.19 1.17 10.21
CA GLU A 4 -23.00 0.78 8.81
C GLU A 4 -21.91 1.63 8.18
N ILE A 5 -20.79 0.97 7.88
CA ILE A 5 -19.72 1.52 7.07
C ILE A 5 -20.22 1.49 5.63
N LYS A 6 -20.74 2.62 5.14
CA LYS A 6 -21.07 2.78 3.72
C LYS A 6 -19.79 3.02 2.93
N ILE A 7 -19.32 2.01 2.20
CA ILE A 7 -18.18 2.17 1.30
C ILE A 7 -18.66 2.78 -0.03
N LYS A 8 -18.06 3.91 -0.40
CA LYS A 8 -18.15 4.42 -1.76
C LYS A 8 -17.03 3.79 -2.58
N GLN A 9 -17.36 2.72 -3.32
CA GLN A 9 -16.40 1.91 -4.06
C GLN A 9 -15.46 2.75 -4.95
N ALA A 10 -15.99 3.74 -5.67
CA ALA A 10 -15.19 4.60 -6.54
C ALA A 10 -14.16 5.45 -5.77
N GLU A 11 -14.52 5.97 -4.59
CA GLU A 11 -13.61 6.75 -3.75
C GLU A 11 -12.54 5.83 -3.13
N ALA A 12 -12.93 4.61 -2.73
CA ALA A 12 -12.00 3.60 -2.20
C ALA A 12 -10.99 3.12 -3.25
N GLN A 13 -11.44 2.79 -4.46
CA GLN A 13 -10.57 2.39 -5.58
C GLN A 13 -9.60 3.50 -5.98
N LYS A 14 -10.07 4.75 -6.00
CA LYS A 14 -9.20 5.91 -6.25
C LYS A 14 -8.10 6.02 -5.19
N GLY A 15 -8.46 5.91 -3.91
CA GLY A 15 -7.48 5.92 -2.81
C GLY A 15 -6.46 4.79 -2.91
N ILE A 16 -6.91 3.57 -3.23
CA ILE A 16 -6.03 2.40 -3.46
C ILE A 16 -5.04 2.67 -4.60
N GLN A 17 -5.50 3.24 -5.71
CA GLN A 17 -4.64 3.59 -6.85
C GLN A 17 -3.60 4.65 -6.48
N GLU A 18 -4.01 5.71 -5.76
CA GLU A 18 -3.11 6.77 -5.29
C GLU A 18 -2.04 6.22 -4.34
N MET A 19 -2.42 5.34 -3.40
CA MET A 19 -1.50 4.68 -2.49
C MET A 19 -0.52 3.75 -3.23
N SER A 20 -1.01 2.98 -4.20
CA SER A 20 -0.16 2.10 -5.03
C SER A 20 0.86 2.90 -5.84
N ALA A 21 0.44 4.02 -6.44
CA ALA A 21 1.33 4.92 -7.16
C ALA A 21 2.40 5.55 -6.25
N ALA A 22 2.02 5.96 -5.04
CA ALA A 22 2.96 6.51 -4.05
C ALA A 22 4.03 5.49 -3.65
N VAL A 23 3.64 4.22 -3.45
CA VAL A 23 4.61 3.14 -3.16
C VAL A 23 5.57 2.92 -4.32
N GLN A 24 5.09 2.93 -5.55
CA GLN A 24 5.97 2.76 -6.72
C GLN A 24 6.96 3.92 -6.86
N ALA A 25 6.52 5.14 -6.60
CA ALA A 25 7.40 6.31 -6.58
C ALA A 25 8.48 6.17 -5.48
N LEU A 26 8.09 5.77 -4.27
CA LEU A 26 9.03 5.55 -3.16
C LEU A 26 10.07 4.47 -3.47
N LYS A 27 9.64 3.34 -4.05
CA LYS A 27 10.55 2.27 -4.50
C LYS A 27 11.58 2.79 -5.52
N LYS A 28 11.13 3.64 -6.44
CA LYS A 28 12.00 4.24 -7.47
C LYS A 28 13.01 5.21 -6.85
N GLU A 29 12.59 6.11 -5.98
CA GLU A 29 13.48 7.09 -5.32
C GLU A 29 14.57 6.39 -4.48
N ILE A 30 14.20 5.32 -3.77
CA ILE A 30 15.18 4.50 -3.03
C ILE A 30 16.18 3.88 -4.00
N GLY A 31 15.71 3.23 -5.07
CA GLY A 31 16.58 2.63 -6.08
C GLY A 31 17.55 3.62 -6.75
N GLU A 32 17.10 4.83 -7.08
CA GLU A 32 17.93 5.89 -7.67
C GLU A 32 18.98 6.44 -6.69
N THR A 33 18.65 6.53 -5.41
CA THR A 33 19.59 6.94 -4.34
C THR A 33 20.66 5.88 -4.08
N MET A 34 20.38 4.62 -4.41
CA MET A 34 21.30 3.49 -4.19
C MET A 34 22.51 3.50 -5.14
N ASP A 35 22.30 3.81 -6.44
CA ASP A 35 23.35 3.78 -7.47
C ASP A 35 24.32 4.98 -7.41
N GLY A 36 23.91 6.08 -6.79
CA GLY A 36 24.62 7.36 -6.88
C GLY A 36 25.91 7.51 -6.06
N ASN A 37 26.23 6.61 -5.12
CA ASN A 37 27.29 6.87 -4.12
C ASN A 37 28.50 5.94 -4.23
N HIS A 38 29.35 6.21 -5.21
CA HIS A 38 30.66 5.55 -5.37
C HIS A 38 31.70 6.13 -4.40
N GLY A 39 32.04 5.37 -3.35
CA GLY A 39 33.43 5.22 -2.88
C GLY A 39 34.08 6.33 -2.04
N ILE A 40 33.48 6.78 -0.94
CA ILE A 40 34.20 7.62 0.05
C ILE A 40 34.50 6.81 1.31
N LYS A 41 35.76 6.37 1.47
CA LYS A 41 36.36 5.52 2.54
C LYS A 41 36.20 5.98 4.00
N MET A 42 35.37 6.99 4.29
CA MET A 42 34.91 7.31 5.66
C MET A 42 33.67 6.47 6.03
N SER A 43 33.56 5.29 5.40
CA SER A 43 32.34 4.83 4.71
C SER A 43 31.57 3.76 5.46
N ASP A 44 32.19 3.02 6.38
CA ASP A 44 31.59 1.80 6.91
C ASP A 44 30.38 2.11 7.78
N ALA A 45 30.49 3.02 8.74
CA ALA A 45 29.35 3.44 9.57
C ALA A 45 28.24 4.12 8.75
N TYR A 46 28.62 4.93 7.74
CA TYR A 46 27.64 5.56 6.86
C TYR A 46 26.93 4.53 5.96
N ASN A 47 27.66 3.54 5.46
CA ASN A 47 27.12 2.45 4.65
C ASN A 47 26.28 1.49 5.49
N GLU A 48 26.65 1.25 6.75
CA GLU A 48 25.89 0.44 7.70
C GLU A 48 24.58 1.13 8.07
N ILE A 49 24.61 2.44 8.38
CA ILE A 49 23.39 3.26 8.57
C ILE A 49 22.54 3.26 7.31
N LYS A 50 23.14 3.41 6.12
CA LYS A 50 22.43 3.35 4.84
C LYS A 50 21.73 2.00 4.66
N ALA A 51 22.43 0.90 4.88
CA ALA A 51 21.90 -0.45 4.75
C ALA A 51 20.77 -0.75 5.76
N GLU A 52 20.91 -0.31 7.01
CA GLU A 52 19.86 -0.43 8.02
C GLU A 52 18.62 0.39 7.66
N TYR A 53 18.82 1.62 7.22
CA TYR A 53 17.73 2.51 6.80
C TYR A 53 17.00 1.95 5.57
N GLU A 54 17.73 1.42 4.60
CA GLU A 54 17.19 0.71 3.44
C GLU A 54 16.39 -0.53 3.85
N ALA A 55 16.89 -1.33 4.80
CA ALA A 55 16.18 -2.49 5.29
C ALA A 55 14.84 -2.10 5.95
N VAL A 56 14.83 -1.05 6.78
CA VAL A 56 13.61 -0.53 7.40
C VAL A 56 12.63 0.03 6.36
N LEU A 57 13.12 0.78 5.38
CA LEU A 57 12.28 1.31 4.29
C LEU A 57 11.67 0.19 3.44
N ASN A 58 12.43 -0.85 3.12
CA ASN A 58 11.92 -2.00 2.39
C ASN A 58 10.85 -2.76 3.19
N GLN A 59 11.04 -2.93 4.50
CA GLN A 59 10.02 -3.52 5.39
C GLN A 59 8.75 -2.66 5.46
N PHE A 60 8.89 -1.34 5.57
CA PHE A 60 7.76 -0.41 5.54
C PHE A 60 7.00 -0.52 4.23
N ILE A 61 7.70 -0.53 3.09
CA ILE A 61 7.11 -0.68 1.76
C ILE A 61 6.35 -1.99 1.65
N ALA A 62 6.92 -3.11 2.09
CA ALA A 62 6.25 -4.40 2.07
C ALA A 62 4.96 -4.38 2.89
N LEU A 63 5.02 -3.91 4.14
CA LEU A 63 3.86 -3.80 5.02
C LEU A 63 2.77 -2.89 4.41
N PHE A 64 3.19 -1.78 3.80
CA PHE A 64 2.25 -0.85 3.18
C PHE A 64 1.58 -1.44 1.94
N GLN A 65 2.31 -2.23 1.13
CA GLN A 65 1.72 -2.98 0.03
C GLN A 65 0.72 -4.03 0.51
N ASP A 66 1.05 -4.78 1.56
CA ASP A 66 0.15 -5.78 2.14
C ASP A 66 -1.16 -5.12 2.60
N ASN A 67 -1.08 -3.94 3.22
CA ASN A 67 -2.25 -3.17 3.64
C ASN A 67 -3.09 -2.68 2.44
N ILE A 68 -2.46 -2.25 1.34
CA ILE A 68 -3.18 -1.87 0.12
C ILE A 68 -3.96 -3.08 -0.41
N THR A 69 -3.32 -4.24 -0.52
CA THR A 69 -3.95 -5.48 -1.00
C THR A 69 -5.07 -5.93 -0.09
N ALA A 70 -4.88 -5.89 1.24
CA ALA A 70 -5.93 -6.22 2.20
C ALA A 70 -7.12 -5.26 2.10
N THR A 71 -6.87 -3.96 1.88
CA THR A 71 -7.93 -2.96 1.68
C THR A 71 -8.70 -3.21 0.40
N GLU A 72 -8.01 -3.55 -0.70
CA GLU A 72 -8.65 -3.90 -1.97
C GLU A 72 -9.55 -5.13 -1.82
N ALA A 73 -9.07 -6.18 -1.15
CA ALA A 73 -9.86 -7.37 -0.86
C ALA A 73 -11.10 -7.06 -0.01
N ALA A 74 -10.95 -6.28 1.06
CA ALA A 74 -12.07 -5.90 1.92
C ALA A 74 -13.14 -5.07 1.17
N VAL A 75 -12.73 -4.16 0.29
CA VAL A 75 -13.66 -3.40 -0.56
C VAL A 75 -14.40 -4.34 -1.52
N GLN A 76 -13.70 -5.31 -2.11
CA GLN A 76 -14.30 -6.29 -3.01
C GLN A 76 -15.32 -7.18 -2.29
N GLU A 77 -14.98 -7.71 -1.10
CA GLU A 77 -15.87 -8.52 -0.27
C GLU A 77 -17.16 -7.76 0.10
N LEU A 78 -17.05 -6.47 0.43
CA LEU A 78 -18.21 -5.65 0.77
C LEU A 78 -19.12 -5.39 -0.44
N VAL A 79 -18.54 -5.21 -1.63
CA VAL A 79 -19.32 -5.07 -2.87
C VAL A 79 -20.06 -6.36 -3.19
N GLU A 80 -19.41 -7.51 -3.03
CA GLU A 80 -20.03 -8.83 -3.24
C GLU A 80 -21.15 -9.11 -2.23
N LEU A 81 -20.95 -8.73 -0.96
CA LEU A 81 -21.97 -8.82 0.07
C LEU A 81 -23.20 -7.95 -0.25
N ASP A 82 -22.99 -6.70 -0.65
CA ASP A 82 -24.08 -5.77 -1.03
C ASP A 82 -24.87 -6.32 -2.22
N GLN A 83 -24.18 -6.88 -3.23
CA GLN A 83 -24.85 -7.52 -4.37
C GLN A 83 -25.66 -8.76 -3.96
N ALA A 84 -25.10 -9.61 -3.10
CA ALA A 84 -25.77 -10.82 -2.61
C ALA A 84 -27.04 -10.47 -1.81
N LEU A 85 -26.96 -9.47 -0.93
CA LEU A 85 -28.09 -8.96 -0.17
C LEU A 85 -29.16 -8.34 -1.08
N GLY A 86 -28.75 -7.53 -2.06
CA GLY A 86 -29.67 -6.95 -3.05
C GLY A 86 -30.42 -8.02 -3.85
N ASN A 87 -29.73 -9.09 -4.26
CA ASN A 87 -30.32 -10.22 -4.97
C ASN A 87 -31.30 -11.02 -4.09
N GLN A 88 -31.00 -11.22 -2.80
CA GLN A 88 -31.92 -11.89 -1.88
C GLN A 88 -33.19 -11.06 -1.61
N ILE A 89 -33.07 -9.75 -1.50
CA ILE A 89 -34.21 -8.85 -1.27
C ILE A 89 -35.10 -8.77 -2.52
N SER A 90 -34.53 -8.81 -3.72
CA SER A 90 -35.28 -8.72 -4.98
C SER A 90 -35.95 -10.02 -5.42
N LEU A 91 -35.61 -11.15 -4.79
CA LEU A 91 -36.22 -12.47 -5.01
C LEU A 91 -37.33 -12.81 -3.98
N GLN A 92 -37.60 -11.95 -3.01
CA GLN A 92 -38.74 -12.01 -2.09
C GLN A 92 -39.91 -11.16 -2.60
#